data_AF-A0A7C8A986-F1
#
_entry.id   AF-A0A7C8A986-F1
#
_cell.length_a   1.000
_cell.length_b   1.000
_cell.length_c   1.000
_cell.angle_alpha   90.00
_cell.angle_beta   90.00
_cell.angle_gamma   90.00
#
_symmetry.space_group_name_H-M   'P 1'
#
loop_
_entity.id
_entity.type
_entity.pdbx_description
1 polymer ?
#
loop_
_entity_poly.entity_id
_entity_poly.type
_entity_poly.pdbx_seq_one_letter_code
_entity_poly.pdbx_strand_id
1 'polypeptide(L)' 'KRVLSRHGIINNLSNYDECQALFHDNLDNNLEFYKEYHALFVMVGKHYCKPNPNCNSCPLKNF' A
#
# COMPACT_ATOMS: atom_id res chain seq x y z
N LYS A 1 1.04 4.87 1.93
CA LYS A 1 2.42 4.94 2.49
C LYS A 1 2.71 3.89 3.58
N ARG A 2 2.10 3.95 4.78
CA ARG A 2 2.45 3.05 5.91
C ARG A 2 2.39 1.55 5.60
N VAL A 3 1.34 1.09 4.94
CA VAL A 3 1.19 -0.33 4.54
C VAL A 3 2.32 -0.72 3.60
N LEU A 4 2.45 0.02 2.49
CA LEU A 4 3.50 -0.21 1.48
C LEU A 4 4.91 -0.27 2.09
N SER A 5 5.24 0.64 3.01
CA SER A 5 6.58 0.65 3.61
C SER A 5 6.82 -0.50 4.59
N ARG A 6 5.82 -0.89 5.38
CA ARG A 6 5.95 -2.04 6.29
C ARG A 6 6.08 -3.37 5.55
N HIS A 7 5.51 -3.47 4.35
CA HIS A 7 5.65 -4.62 3.46
C HIS A 7 6.85 -4.48 2.49
N GLY A 8 7.76 -3.53 2.71
CA GLY A 8 8.99 -3.40 1.93
C GLY A 8 8.81 -2.93 0.48
N ILE A 9 7.62 -2.50 0.08
CA ILE A 9 7.31 -2.07 -1.29
C ILE A 9 7.89 -0.68 -1.58
N ILE A 10 7.91 0.20 -0.58
CA ILE A 10 8.51 1.54 -0.68
C ILE A 10 9.39 1.83 0.52
N ASN A 11 10.33 2.76 0.37
CA ASN A 11 11.06 3.29 1.50
C ASN A 11 10.12 4.17 2.36
N ASN A 12 10.28 4.16 3.68
CA ASN A 12 9.56 5.07 4.56
C ASN A 12 9.87 6.54 4.24
N LEU A 13 11.03 6.81 3.64
CA LEU A 13 11.44 8.12 3.17
C LEU A 13 10.90 8.46 1.78
N SER A 14 10.24 7.52 1.08
CA SER A 14 9.76 7.77 -0.27
C SER A 14 8.77 8.93 -0.33
N ASN A 15 9.00 9.84 -1.26
CA ASN A 15 8.12 10.97 -1.50
C ASN A 15 6.86 10.52 -2.26
N TYR A 16 5.96 11.47 -2.53
CA TYR A 16 4.72 11.17 -3.24
C TYR A 16 4.97 10.68 -4.68
N ASP A 17 5.91 11.30 -5.38
CA ASP A 17 6.21 11.00 -6.78
C ASP A 17 6.79 9.59 -6.95
N GLU A 18 7.68 9.15 -6.06
CA GLU A 18 8.21 7.78 -6.03
C GLU A 18 7.09 6.76 -5.77
N CYS A 19 6.16 7.08 -4.87
CA CYS A 19 5.00 6.23 -4.64
C CYS A 19 4.13 6.16 -5.89
N GLN A 20 3.93 7.28 -6.58
CA GLN A 20 3.12 7.35 -7.79
C GLN A 20 3.79 6.55 -8.92
N ALA A 21 5.09 6.76 -9.18
CA ALA A 21 5.85 6.04 -10.19
C ALA A 21 5.75 4.52 -10.03
N LEU A 22 5.81 4.00 -8.79
CA LEU A 22 5.65 2.57 -8.53
C LEU A 22 4.33 2.01 -9.08
N PHE A 23 3.24 2.74 -8.93
CA PHE A 23 1.95 2.32 -9.50
C PHE A 23 1.96 2.45 -11.02
N HIS A 24 2.47 3.56 -11.54
CA HIS A 24 2.53 3.80 -12.99
C HIS A 24 3.42 2.82 -13.77
N ASP A 25 4.49 2.32 -13.13
CA ASP A 25 5.43 1.40 -13.74
C ASP A 25 4.98 -0.07 -13.65
N ASN A 26 4.11 -0.41 -12.69
CA ASN A 26 3.72 -1.81 -12.40
C ASN A 26 2.24 -2.12 -12.71
N LEU A 27 1.40 -1.11 -12.87
CA LEU A 27 0.00 -1.29 -13.27
C LEU A 27 -0.16 -0.82 -14.71
N ASP A 28 -0.99 -1.53 -15.47
CA ASP A 28 -1.49 -0.99 -16.72
C ASP A 28 -2.07 0.40 -16.46
N ASN A 29 -1.91 1.33 -17.42
CA ASN A 29 -2.34 2.74 -17.35
C ASN A 29 -3.88 2.90 -17.30
N ASN A 30 -4.54 2.13 -16.45
CA ASN A 30 -5.96 2.13 -16.19
C ASN A 30 -6.23 2.78 -14.84
N LEU A 31 -6.94 3.91 -14.91
CA LEU A 31 -7.34 4.70 -13.75
C LEU A 31 -8.13 3.90 -12.71
N GLU A 32 -8.89 2.90 -13.15
CA GLU A 32 -9.70 2.06 -12.27
C GLU A 32 -8.83 1.24 -11.32
N PHE A 33 -7.74 0.64 -11.83
CA PHE A 33 -6.80 -0.09 -10.99
C PHE A 33 -6.14 0.81 -9.96
N TYR A 34 -5.72 2.03 -10.33
CA TYR A 34 -5.16 2.96 -9.34
C TYR A 34 -6.12 3.26 -8.19
N LYS A 35 -7.41 3.48 -8.51
CA LYS A 35 -8.45 3.73 -7.50
C LYS A 35 -8.69 2.51 -6.61
N GLU A 36 -8.76 1.33 -7.21
CA GLU A 36 -8.98 0.08 -6.49
C GLU A 36 -7.83 -0.24 -5.54
N TYR A 37 -6.58 -0.27 -6.04
CA TYR A 37 -5.40 -0.53 -5.21
C TYR A 37 -5.26 0.51 -4.09
N HIS A 38 -5.50 1.79 -4.38
CA HIS A 38 -5.51 2.83 -3.36
C HIS A 38 -6.54 2.51 -2.27
N ALA A 39 -7.78 2.19 -2.64
CA ALA A 39 -8.84 1.84 -1.69
C ALA A 39 -8.47 0.61 -0.85
N LEU A 40 -7.90 -0.44 -1.46
CA LEU A 40 -7.45 -1.65 -0.77
C LEU A 40 -6.36 -1.34 0.26
N PHE A 41 -5.32 -0.58 -0.11
CA PHE A 41 -4.26 -0.20 0.83
C PHE A 41 -4.76 0.70 1.95
N VAL A 42 -5.70 1.61 1.66
CA VAL A 42 -6.35 2.44 2.68
C VAL A 42 -7.14 1.57 3.66
N MET A 43 -7.93 0.61 3.16
CA MET A 43 -8.70 -0.31 4.00
C MET A 43 -7.78 -1.17 4.87
N VAL A 44 -6.72 -1.75 4.31
CA VAL A 44 -5.74 -2.52 5.09
C VAL A 44 -5.09 -1.65 6.16
N GLY A 45 -4.68 -0.44 5.80
CA GLY A 45 -4.07 0.51 6.74
C GLY A 45 -5.01 0.96 7.84
N LYS A 46 -6.31 1.09 7.54
CA LYS A 46 -7.35 1.50 8.48
C LYS A 46 -7.76 0.37 9.42
N HIS A 47 -7.86 -0.87 8.94
CA HIS A 47 -8.42 -1.98 9.72
C HIS A 47 -7.34 -2.82 10.43
N TYR A 48 -6.20 -3.07 9.78
CA TYR A 48 -5.19 -4.02 10.26
C TYR A 48 -3.84 -3.34 10.53
N CYS A 49 -3.28 -2.67 9.53
CA CYS A 49 -1.96 -2.07 9.60
C CYS A 49 -2.02 -0.64 10.17
N LYS A 50 -2.63 -0.50 11.34
CA LYS A 50 -2.71 0.72 12.18
C LYS A 50 -1.35 1.02 12.85
N PRO A 51 -1.16 2.17 13.53
CA PRO A 51 0.07 2.44 14.28
C PRO A 51 0.49 1.28 15.19
N ASN A 52 -0.46 0.75 15.98
CA ASN A 52 -0.36 -0.57 16.61
C ASN A 52 -1.03 -1.62 15.70
N PRO A 53 -0.27 -2.43 14.93
CA PRO A 53 -0.83 -3.29 13.90
C PRO A 53 -1.44 -4.57 14.48
N ASN A 54 -2.53 -5.04 13.87
CA ASN A 54 -3.04 -6.39 14.09
C ASN A 54 -2.58 -7.31 12.95
N CYS A 55 -1.31 -7.71 12.99
CA CYS A 55 -0.73 -8.55 11.94
C CYS A 55 -1.37 -9.94 11.88
N ASN A 56 -1.89 -10.46 13.00
CA ASN A 56 -2.47 -11.81 13.05
C ASN A 56 -3.73 -11.97 12.20
N SER A 57 -4.53 -10.91 12.06
CA SER A 57 -5.71 -10.89 11.18
C SER A 57 -5.49 -10.11 9.89
N CYS A 58 -4.27 -9.62 9.63
CA CYS A 58 -3.97 -8.85 8.44
C CYS A 58 -3.99 -9.76 7.20
N PRO A 59 -4.73 -9.41 6.13
CA PRO A 59 -4.72 -10.20 4.89
C PRO A 59 -3.33 -10.22 4.23
N LEU A 60 -2.48 -9.23 4.54
CA LEU A 60 -1.11 -9.15 4.01
C LEU A 60 -0.07 -9.83 4.93
N LYS A 61 -0.47 -10.59 5.97
CA LYS A 61 0.48 -11.16 6.96
C LYS A 61 1.62 -11.99 6.33
N ASN A 62 1.33 -12.71 5.25
CA ASN A 62 2.26 -13.66 4.62
C ASN A 62 2.95 -13.10 3.36
N PHE A 63 2.83 -11.79 3.11
CA PHE A 63 3.42 -11.08 1.99
C PHE A 63 4.34 -9.97 2.51
#